data_AF-A0A931TTU1-F1
#
_entry.id   AF-A0A931TTU1-F1
#
_cell.length_a   1.000
_cell.length_b   1.000
_cell.length_c   1.000
_cell.angle_alpha   90.00
_cell.angle_beta   90.00
_cell.angle_gamma   90.00
#
_symmetry.space_group_name_H-M   'P 1'
#
loop_
_entity.id
_entity.type
_entity.pdbx_description
1 polymer ?
#
loop_
_entity_poly.entity_id
_entity_poly.type
_entity_poly.pdbx_seq_one_letter_code
_entity_poly.pdbx_strand_id
1 'polypeptide(L)' 'MKSVIILSSTLIFIILMVFSCSKEYSCECCLSSNGETTCTTFKIKKRKKEAEAECKSTASLYSYCTFK' A
#
# COMPACT_ATOMS: atom_id res chain seq x y z
N MET A 1 10.51 -3.52 42.20
CA MET A 1 10.72 -2.84 40.90
C MET A 1 10.89 -3.90 39.80
N LYS A 2 9.80 -4.53 39.32
CA LYS A 2 9.86 -5.56 38.25
C LYS A 2 8.81 -5.36 37.13
N SER A 3 7.88 -4.41 37.28
CA SER A 3 6.72 -4.27 36.40
C SER A 3 6.94 -3.42 35.14
N VAL A 4 8.09 -2.75 34.99
CA VAL A 4 8.32 -1.81 33.87
C VAL A 4 8.81 -2.51 32.60
N ILE A 5 9.46 -3.68 32.73
CA ILE A 5 10.10 -4.36 31.59
C ILE A 5 9.07 -5.06 30.70
N ILE A 6 7.94 -5.51 31.26
CA ILE A 6 6.92 -6.24 30.50
C ILE A 6 6.14 -5.30 29.55
N LEU A 7 5.86 -4.05 29.96
CA LEU A 7 5.14 -3.09 29.12
C LEU A 7 5.91 -2.71 27.83
N SER A 8 7.23 -2.57 27.93
CA SER A 8 8.05 -2.19 26.77
C SER A 8 8.09 -3.26 25.69
N SER A 9 8.12 -4.54 26.08
CA SER A 9 8.11 -5.65 25.13
C SER A 9 6.77 -5.74 24.38
N THR A 10 5.64 -5.53 25.05
CA THR A 10 4.32 -5.61 24.41
C THR A 10 4.12 -4.50 23.37
N LEU A 11 4.60 -3.29 23.64
CA LEU A 11 4.56 -2.17 22.68
C LEU A 11 5.37 -2.45 21.40
N ILE A 12 6.55 -3.04 21.53
CA ILE A 12 7.39 -3.42 20.38
C ILE A 12 6.71 -4.52 19.56
N PHE A 13 6.10 -5.52 20.20
CA PHE A 13 5.33 -6.55 19.51
C PHE A 13 4.11 -5.98 18.77
N ILE A 14 3.39 -5.01 19.34
CA ILE A 14 2.27 -4.34 18.66
C ILE A 14 2.77 -3.54 17.46
N ILE A 15 3.88 -2.82 17.59
CA ILE A 15 4.48 -2.07 16.47
C ILE A 15 4.93 -3.01 15.37
N LEU A 16 5.58 -4.14 15.70
CA LEU A 16 5.98 -5.15 14.73
C LEU A 16 4.76 -5.82 14.08
N MET A 17 3.72 -6.18 14.82
CA MET A 17 2.48 -6.72 14.23
C MET A 17 1.79 -5.71 13.29
N VAL A 18 1.85 -4.42 13.63
CA VAL A 18 1.35 -3.33 12.78
C VAL A 18 2.22 -3.14 11.53
N PHE A 19 3.54 -3.25 11.64
CA PHE A 19 4.47 -3.11 10.52
C PHE A 19 4.50 -4.34 9.60
N SER A 20 4.24 -5.52 10.14
CA SER A 20 4.18 -6.79 9.38
C SER A 20 2.95 -6.91 8.48
N CYS A 21 1.99 -5.98 8.54
CA CYS A 21 0.85 -5.92 7.61
C CYS A 21 1.06 -4.98 6.41
N SER A 22 2.24 -4.34 6.28
CA SER A 22 2.60 -3.61 5.07
C SER A 22 3.00 -4.61 3.99
N LYS A 23 2.01 -5.07 3.22
CA LYS A 23 2.25 -5.88 2.01
C LYS A 23 2.55 -4.95 0.84
N GLU A 24 3.38 -5.44 -0.07
CA GLU A 24 3.56 -4.80 -1.36
C GLU A 24 2.35 -5.14 -2.23
N TYR A 25 1.65 -4.11 -2.68
CA TYR A 25 0.54 -4.20 -3.62
C TYR A 25 0.96 -3.59 -4.94
N SER A 26 0.37 -4.05 -6.05
CA SER A 26 0.68 -3.54 -7.37
C SER A 26 -0.52 -2.78 -7.91
N CYS A 27 -0.33 -1.52 -8.29
CA CYS A 27 -1.32 -0.71 -8.97
C CYS A 27 -0.93 -0.60 -10.44
N GLU A 28 -1.71 -1.17 -11.33
CA GLU A 28 -1.49 -1.11 -12.78
C GLU A 28 -2.43 -0.06 -13.37
N CYS A 29 -1.86 1.04 -13.85
CA CYS A 29 -2.60 2.16 -14.42
C CYS A 29 -2.36 2.23 -15.92
N CYS A 30 -3.42 2.31 -16.71
CA CYS A 30 -3.35 2.34 -18.16
C CYS A 30 -3.93 3.64 -18.70
N LEU A 31 -3.20 4.23 -19.65
CA LEU A 31 -3.58 5.41 -20.39
C LEU A 31 -3.83 4.98 -21.84
N SER A 32 -5.03 5.24 -22.34
CA SER A 32 -5.36 4.98 -23.75
C SER A 32 -5.32 6.29 -24.50
N SER A 33 -4.40 6.43 -25.46
CA SER A 33 -4.23 7.63 -26.28
C SER A 33 -3.92 7.23 -27.71
N ASN A 34 -4.63 7.80 -28.69
CA ASN A 34 -4.45 7.55 -30.13
C ASN A 34 -4.44 6.05 -30.54
N GLY A 35 -5.25 5.21 -29.89
CA GLY A 35 -5.34 3.78 -30.21
C GLY A 35 -4.20 2.93 -29.62
N GLU A 36 -3.25 3.53 -28.94
CA GLU A 36 -2.24 2.84 -28.14
C GLU A 36 -2.64 2.87 -26.66
N THR A 37 -2.47 1.74 -25.98
CA THR A 37 -2.70 1.64 -24.53
C THR A 37 -1.37 1.45 -23.84
N THR A 38 -0.93 2.47 -23.10
CA THR A 38 0.30 2.41 -22.30
C THR A 38 -0.08 2.11 -20.85
N CYS A 39 0.38 0.99 -20.32
CA CYS A 39 0.17 0.62 -18.93
C CYS A 39 1.46 0.81 -18.13
N THR A 40 1.35 1.43 -16.95
CA THR A 40 2.42 1.61 -15.99
C THR A 40 2.04 0.95 -14.68
N THR A 41 2.93 0.12 -14.14
CA THR A 41 2.70 -0.58 -12.88
C THR A 41 3.53 0.04 -11.76
N PHE A 42 2.86 0.45 -10.69
CA PHE A 42 3.45 1.03 -9.49
C PHE A 42 3.34 0.04 -8.34
N LYS A 43 4.41 -0.11 -7.57
CA LYS A 43 4.43 -0.93 -6.36
C LYS A 43 4.22 -0.05 -5.13
N ILE A 44 3.22 -0.37 -4.32
CA ILE A 44 2.85 0.39 -3.13
C ILE A 44 3.01 -0.51 -1.91
N LYS A 45 3.94 -0.17 -1.02
CA LYS A 45 4.18 -0.91 0.22
C LYS A 45 3.50 -0.19 1.39
N LYS A 46 2.21 -0.44 1.57
CA LYS A 46 1.37 0.13 2.63
C LYS A 46 0.37 -0.90 3.14
N ARG A 47 -0.55 -0.54 4.04
CA ARG A 47 -1.72 -1.39 4.32
C ARG A 47 -2.64 -1.42 3.10
N LYS A 48 -3.39 -2.52 2.91
CA LYS A 48 -4.29 -2.72 1.76
C LYS A 48 -5.18 -1.50 1.48
N LYS A 49 -5.88 -1.00 2.49
CA LYS A 49 -6.80 0.16 2.38
C LYS A 49 -6.09 1.44 1.92
N GLU A 50 -4.87 1.69 2.40
CA GLU A 50 -4.08 2.87 2.04
C GLU A 50 -3.53 2.72 0.61
N ALA A 51 -3.08 1.52 0.25
CA ALA A 51 -2.60 1.22 -1.09
C ALA A 51 -3.73 1.29 -2.14
N GLU A 52 -4.96 0.86 -1.80
CA GLU A 52 -6.15 1.03 -2.64
C GLU A 52 -6.52 2.50 -2.82
N ALA A 53 -6.46 3.30 -1.74
CA ALA A 53 -6.75 4.74 -1.80
C ALA A 53 -5.74 5.48 -2.68
N GLU A 54 -4.45 5.15 -2.54
CA GLU A 54 -3.38 5.71 -3.36
C GLU A 54 -3.51 5.29 -4.82
N CYS A 55 -3.78 4.01 -5.10
CA CYS A 55 -4.02 3.51 -6.46
C CYS A 55 -5.22 4.20 -7.14
N LYS A 56 -6.30 4.44 -6.40
CA LYS A 56 -7.47 5.21 -6.89
C LYS A 56 -7.14 6.69 -7.09
N SER A 57 -6.31 7.28 -6.24
CA SER A 57 -5.87 8.67 -6.41
C SER A 57 -5.04 8.82 -7.69
N THR A 58 -4.15 7.87 -7.98
CA THR A 58 -3.35 7.86 -9.21
C THR A 58 -4.21 7.70 -10.46
N ALA A 59 -5.37 7.03 -10.36
CA ALA A 59 -6.31 6.89 -11.47
C ALA A 59 -6.84 8.21 -12.03
N SER A 60 -6.73 9.32 -11.31
CA SER A 60 -7.09 10.65 -11.85
C SER A 60 -6.22 11.09 -13.03
N LEU A 61 -5.01 10.52 -13.19
CA LEU A 61 -4.09 10.81 -14.29
C LEU A 61 -4.16 9.77 -15.43
N TYR A 62 -4.94 8.70 -15.27
CA TYR A 62 -5.00 7.57 -16.19
C TYR A 62 -6.44 7.30 -16.64
N SER A 63 -6.61 6.54 -17.72
CA SER A 63 -7.94 6.15 -18.19
C SER A 63 -8.58 5.13 -17.25
N TYR A 64 -7.78 4.20 -16.70
CA TYR A 64 -8.20 3.28 -15.64
C TYR A 64 -7.00 2.76 -14.84
N CYS A 65 -7.21 2.37 -13.59
CA CYS A 65 -6.21 1.69 -12.76
C CYS A 65 -6.80 0.45 -12.08
N THR A 66 -6.01 -0.61 -12.01
CA THR A 66 -6.35 -1.90 -11.38
C THR A 66 -5.42 -2.15 -10.20
N PHE A 67 -5.99 -2.42 -9.04
CA PHE A 67 -5.26 -2.82 -7.84
C PHE A 67 -5.12 -4.35 -7.80
N LYS A 68 -3.88 -4.83 -7.72
CA LYS A 68 -3.49 -6.25 -7.67
C LYS A 68 -2.79 -6.56 -6.35
#